data_AF-A0A660TCX5-F1
#
_entry.id   AF-A0A660TCX5-F1
#
_cell.length_a   1.000
_cell.length_b   1.000
_cell.length_c   1.000
_cell.angle_alpha   90.00
_cell.angle_beta   90.00
_cell.angle_gamma   90.00
#
_symmetry.space_group_name_H-M   'P 1'
#
loop_
_entity.id
_entity.type
_entity.pdbx_description
1 polymer ?
#
loop_
_entity_poly.entity_id
_entity_poly.type
_entity_poly.pdbx_seq_one_letter_code
_entity_poly.pdbx_strand_id
1 'polypeptide(L)'
;MSQLTQRLLLFFLGIPLLVIIIIFLPMYNHLAWNIVMILGSIAGASELVKMLNKKFNLSLRKFPIAGAFLPVAAYLEIAGIVKTGFVGIVLILIISIILTREVFLKNKSDIDKVIFRLLASTMV
;
A
#
# COMPACT_ATOMS: atom_id res chain seq x y z
N MET A 1 -7.92 -28.26 -5.17
CA MET A 1 -8.46 -28.03 -3.82
C MET A 1 -9.77 -27.26 -3.93
N SER A 2 -10.76 -27.53 -3.06
CA SER A 2 -12.00 -26.73 -3.06
C SER A 2 -11.69 -25.30 -2.58
N GLN A 3 -12.39 -24.28 -3.09
CA GLN A 3 -12.19 -22.89 -2.65
C GLN A 3 -12.47 -22.72 -1.15
N LEU A 4 -13.36 -23.54 -0.60
CA LEU A 4 -13.66 -23.55 0.84
C LEU A 4 -12.46 -24.00 1.66
N THR A 5 -11.77 -25.06 1.25
CA THR A 5 -10.59 -25.58 1.94
C THR A 5 -9.47 -24.54 1.99
N GLN A 6 -9.24 -23.82 0.90
CA GLN A 6 -8.22 -22.76 0.84
C GLN A 6 -8.55 -21.59 1.78
N ARG A 7 -9.83 -21.16 1.82
CA ARG A 7 -10.27 -20.07 2.72
C ARG A 7 -10.16 -20.46 4.18
N LEU A 8 -10.56 -21.68 4.54
CA LEU A 8 -10.38 -22.19 5.90
C LEU A 8 -8.90 -22.25 6.28
N LEU A 9 -8.05 -22.77 5.40
CA LEU A 9 -6.62 -22.85 5.67
C LEU A 9 -6.03 -21.45 5.91
N LEU A 10 -6.39 -20.47 5.08
CA LEU A 10 -5.92 -19.10 5.23
C LEU A 10 -6.37 -18.46 6.54
N PHE A 11 -7.59 -18.76 6.99
CA PHE A 11 -8.11 -18.23 8.25
C PHE A 11 -7.46 -18.89 9.47
N PHE A 12 -7.37 -20.22 9.48
CA PHE A 12 -6.85 -20.98 10.62
C PHE A 12 -5.32 -21.01 10.72
N LEU A 13 -4.60 -20.88 9.61
CA LEU A 13 -3.14 -20.79 9.62
C LEU A 13 -2.67 -19.34 9.46
N GLY A 14 -3.23 -18.58 8.52
CA GLY A 14 -2.75 -17.24 8.21
C GLY A 14 -2.88 -16.28 9.39
N ILE A 15 -4.08 -16.15 9.98
CA ILE A 15 -4.30 -15.21 11.09
C ILE A 15 -3.46 -15.57 12.32
N PRO A 16 -3.45 -16.83 12.81
CA PRO A 16 -2.62 -17.19 13.95
C PRO A 16 -1.12 -17.05 13.67
N LEU A 17 -0.67 -17.35 12.45
CA LEU A 17 0.73 -17.16 12.06
C LEU A 17 1.17 -15.69 12.19
N LEU A 18 0.32 -14.74 11.77
CA LEU A 18 0.61 -13.32 11.94
C LEU A 18 0.74 -12.93 13.42
N VAL A 19 -0.16 -13.43 14.27
CA VAL A 19 -0.13 -13.18 15.71
C VAL A 19 1.13 -13.78 16.35
N ILE A 20 1.51 -14.99 15.95
CA ILE A 20 2.73 -15.65 16.43
C ILE A 20 3.97 -14.84 16.05
N ILE A 21 4.05 -14.34 14.81
CA ILE A 21 5.18 -13.51 14.36
C ILE A 21 5.31 -12.24 15.21
N ILE A 22 4.19 -11.61 15.57
CA ILE A 22 4.20 -10.38 16.37
C ILE A 22 4.63 -10.65 17.81
N ILE A 23 4.09 -11.69 18.45
CA ILE A 23 4.29 -11.98 19.87
C ILE A 23 5.61 -12.71 20.14
N PHE A 24 5.94 -13.73 19.35
CA PHE A 24 7.09 -14.60 19.59
C PHE A 24 8.37 -14.11 18.91
N LEU A 25 8.28 -13.16 17.97
CA LEU A 25 9.43 -12.60 17.25
C LEU A 25 9.55 -11.07 17.40
N PRO A 26 9.64 -10.52 18.63
CA PRO A 26 9.76 -9.07 18.85
C PRO A 26 11.16 -8.50 18.57
N MET A 27 12.10 -9.31 18.04
CA MET A 27 13.46 -8.85 17.76
C MET A 27 13.49 -7.67 16.76
N TYR A 28 14.36 -6.69 17.02
CA TYR A 28 14.58 -5.50 16.19
C TYR A 28 13.31 -4.68 15.89
N ASN A 29 12.49 -4.40 16.91
CA ASN A 29 11.25 -3.61 16.80
C ASN A 29 10.23 -4.26 15.85
N HIS A 30 10.00 -5.56 16.01
CA HIS A 30 9.07 -6.33 15.18
C HIS A 30 9.42 -6.29 13.67
N LEU A 31 10.71 -6.40 13.33
CA LEU A 31 11.19 -6.32 11.95
C LEU A 31 10.52 -7.36 11.03
N ALA A 32 10.31 -8.59 11.52
CA ALA A 32 9.64 -9.65 10.77
C ALA A 32 8.19 -9.26 10.39
N TRP A 33 7.44 -8.67 11.32
CA TRP A 33 6.11 -8.16 11.05
C TRP A 33 6.12 -7.02 10.03
N ASN A 34 7.09 -6.10 10.14
CA ASN A 34 7.22 -4.99 9.19
C ASN A 34 7.54 -5.48 7.77
N ILE A 35 8.37 -6.51 7.61
CA ILE A 35 8.61 -7.15 6.30
C ILE A 35 7.30 -7.72 5.74
N VAL A 36 6.53 -8.43 6.56
CA VAL A 36 5.23 -8.97 6.14
C VAL A 36 4.28 -7.85 5.69
N MET A 37 4.23 -6.73 6.42
CA MET A 37 3.43 -5.57 6.06
C MET A 37 3.89 -4.90 4.76
N ILE A 38 5.20 -4.78 4.53
CA ILE A 38 5.77 -4.24 3.27
C ILE A 38 5.39 -5.15 2.10
N LEU A 39 5.59 -6.46 2.23
CA LEU A 39 5.26 -7.43 1.18
C LEU A 39 3.76 -7.46 0.89
N GLY A 40 2.93 -7.42 1.94
CA GLY A 40 1.48 -7.34 1.82
C GLY A 40 1.03 -6.06 1.09
N SER A 41 1.63 -4.92 1.42
CA SER A 41 1.34 -3.65 0.75
C SER A 41 1.75 -3.66 -0.73
N ILE A 42 2.92 -4.22 -1.06
CA ILE A 42 3.36 -4.38 -2.46
C ILE A 42 2.40 -5.30 -3.21
N ALA A 43 2.00 -6.42 -2.61
CA ALA A 43 1.07 -7.37 -3.21
C ALA A 43 -0.30 -6.71 -3.47
N GLY A 44 -0.87 -6.04 -2.47
CA GLY A 44 -2.12 -5.31 -2.58
C GLY A 44 -2.05 -4.18 -3.62
N ALA A 45 -1.00 -3.38 -3.61
CA ALA A 45 -0.77 -2.34 -4.62
C ALA A 45 -0.62 -2.94 -6.03
N SER A 46 0.03 -4.09 -6.18
CA SER A 46 0.17 -4.77 -7.47
C SER A 46 -1.18 -5.25 -8.01
N GLU A 47 -2.06 -5.75 -7.15
CA GLU A 47 -3.38 -6.23 -7.53
C GLU A 47 -4.31 -5.06 -7.87
N LEU A 48 -4.24 -3.99 -7.08
CA LEU A 48 -4.94 -2.73 -7.35
C LEU A 48 -4.51 -2.14 -8.70
N VAL A 49 -3.21 -2.12 -9.00
CA VAL A 49 -2.67 -1.68 -10.31
C VAL A 49 -3.17 -2.60 -11.44
N LYS A 50 -3.23 -3.92 -11.26
CA LYS A 50 -3.80 -4.84 -12.25
C LYS A 50 -5.28 -4.54 -12.51
N MET A 51 -6.07 -4.31 -11.47
CA MET A 51 -7.49 -3.94 -11.58
C MET A 51 -7.67 -2.60 -12.31
N LEU A 52 -6.88 -1.58 -11.96
CA LEU A 52 -6.92 -0.28 -12.60
C LEU A 52 -6.47 -0.32 -14.07
N ASN A 53 -5.42 -1.08 -14.38
CA ASN A 53 -4.95 -1.23 -15.76
C ASN A 53 -6.01 -1.91 -16.65
N LYS A 54 -6.71 -2.92 -16.12
CA LYS A 54 -7.81 -3.58 -16.85
C LYS A 54 -8.96 -2.61 -17.18
N LYS A 55 -9.20 -1.59 -16.33
CA LYS A 55 -10.35 -0.67 -16.48
C LYS A 55 -9.99 0.65 -17.17
N PHE A 56 -8.77 1.15 -17.01
CA PHE A 56 -8.37 2.50 -17.45
C PHE A 56 -7.11 2.53 -18.33
N ASN A 57 -6.53 1.37 -18.69
CA ASN A 57 -5.37 1.24 -19.58
C ASN A 57 -4.18 2.13 -19.18
N LEU A 58 -3.96 2.28 -17.88
CA LEU A 58 -2.92 3.14 -17.32
C LEU A 58 -1.55 2.45 -17.41
N SER A 59 -0.49 3.17 -17.80
CA SER A 59 0.88 2.61 -17.83
C SER A 59 1.55 2.63 -16.44
N LEU A 60 0.86 2.17 -15.40
CA LEU A 60 1.31 2.24 -14.00
C LEU A 60 2.32 1.14 -13.62
N ARG A 61 3.20 0.74 -14.55
CA ARG A 61 4.13 -0.39 -14.39
C ARG A 61 5.09 -0.25 -13.20
N LYS A 62 5.32 0.96 -12.69
CA LYS A 62 6.23 1.25 -11.55
C LYS A 62 5.52 1.58 -10.23
N PHE A 63 4.19 1.67 -10.21
CA PHE A 63 3.43 2.07 -9.01
C PHE A 63 3.31 1.05 -7.87
N PRO A 64 3.47 -0.28 -8.04
CA PRO A 64 3.36 -1.20 -6.90
C PRO A 64 4.41 -0.94 -5.81
N ILE A 65 5.58 -0.43 -6.17
CA ILE A 65 6.66 -0.09 -5.25
C ILE A 65 6.28 1.14 -4.40
N ALA A 66 5.41 2.02 -4.90
CA ALA A 66 4.90 3.16 -4.14
C ALA A 66 4.14 2.71 -2.88
N GLY A 67 3.46 1.56 -2.92
CA GLY A 67 2.77 0.99 -1.76
C GLY A 67 3.70 0.62 -0.61
N ALA A 68 5.00 0.38 -0.87
CA ALA A 68 5.98 0.08 0.16
C ALA A 68 6.45 1.31 0.95
N PHE A 69 6.23 2.53 0.45
CA PHE A 69 6.77 3.73 1.09
C PHE A 69 6.15 4.02 2.46
N LEU A 70 4.83 3.81 2.62
CA LEU A 70 4.14 4.06 3.89
C LEU A 70 4.59 3.10 5.00
N PRO A 71 4.59 1.77 4.76
CA PRO A 71 5.07 0.81 5.76
C PRO A 71 6.56 0.99 6.10
N VAL A 72 7.40 1.35 5.12
CA VAL A 72 8.83 1.64 5.35
C VAL A 72 8.99 2.90 6.20
N ALA A 73 8.24 3.97 5.92
CA ALA A 73 8.28 5.18 6.73
C ALA A 73 7.83 4.91 8.17
N ALA A 74 6.78 4.11 8.36
CA ALA A 74 6.29 3.71 9.68
C ALA A 74 7.33 2.88 10.44
N TYR A 75 8.01 1.96 9.78
CA TYR A 75 9.11 1.22 10.40
C TYR A 75 10.26 2.12 10.84
N LEU A 76 10.67 3.09 10.02
CA LEU A 76 11.74 4.02 10.34
C LEU A 76 11.42 4.91 11.56
N GLU A 77 10.15 5.27 11.75
CA GLU A 77 9.67 6.02 12.92
C GLU A 77 9.68 5.13 14.18
N ILE A 78 9.17 3.90 14.08
CA ILE A 78 9.17 2.92 15.21
C ILE A 78 10.60 2.51 15.60
N ALA A 79 11.50 2.40 14.63
CA ALA A 79 12.90 2.08 14.88
C ALA A 79 13.69 3.22 15.54
N GLY A 80 13.09 4.41 15.71
CA GLY A 80 13.72 5.57 16.34
C GLY A 80 14.78 6.26 15.48
N ILE A 81 14.90 5.88 14.20
CA ILE A 81 15.84 6.49 13.24
C ILE A 81 15.35 7.90 12.86
N VAL A 82 14.03 8.10 12.85
CA VAL A 82 13.40 9.35 12.43
C VAL A 82 12.44 9.86 13.49
N LYS A 83 12.27 11.19 13.58
CA LYS A 83 11.37 11.84 14.54
C LYS A 83 9.91 11.45 14.30
N THR A 84 9.14 11.46 15.39
CA THR A 84 7.70 11.29 15.38
C THR A 84 7.03 12.30 14.44
N GLY A 85 6.16 11.81 13.55
CA GLY A 85 5.48 12.61 12.54
C GLY A 85 6.07 12.54 11.12
N PHE A 86 7.16 11.79 10.91
CA PHE A 86 7.75 11.61 9.58
C PHE A 86 6.80 10.88 8.62
N VAL A 87 6.03 9.90 9.10
CA VAL A 87 5.02 9.21 8.27
C VAL A 87 4.01 10.20 7.70
N GLY A 88 3.57 11.19 8.49
CA GLY A 88 2.63 12.22 8.04
C GLY A 88 3.21 13.06 6.91
N ILE A 89 4.48 13.45 7.01
CA ILE A 89 5.18 14.22 5.97
C ILE A 89 5.31 13.41 4.68
N VAL A 90 5.66 12.12 4.78
CA VAL A 90 5.76 11.21 3.63
C VAL A 90 4.40 11.06 2.94
N LEU A 91 3.32 10.93 3.71
CA LEU A 91 1.96 10.81 3.18
C LEU A 91 1.55 12.09 2.43
N ILE A 92 1.79 13.27 3.00
CA ILE A 92 1.53 14.56 2.35
C ILE A 92 2.32 14.65 1.03
N LEU A 93 3.61 14.31 1.04
CA LEU A 93 4.45 14.30 -0.16
C LEU A 93 3.91 13.38 -1.26
N ILE A 94 3.52 12.15 -0.91
CA ILE A 94 2.96 11.18 -1.87
C ILE A 94 1.70 11.75 -2.52
N ILE A 95 0.77 12.28 -1.71
CA ILE A 95 -0.47 12.89 -2.22
C ILE A 95 -0.15 14.08 -3.13
N SER A 96 0.73 14.98 -2.70
CA SER A 96 1.13 16.13 -3.50
C SER A 96 1.72 15.72 -4.85
N ILE A 97 2.61 14.72 -4.88
CA ILE A 97 3.21 14.22 -6.13
C ILE A 97 2.15 13.62 -7.06
N ILE A 98 1.21 12.85 -6.51
CA ILE A 98 0.11 12.25 -7.30
C ILE A 98 -0.75 13.36 -7.92
N LEU A 99 -1.17 14.33 -7.12
CA LEU A 99 -2.00 15.46 -7.57
C LEU A 99 -1.28 16.31 -8.61
N THR A 100 -0.03 16.68 -8.36
CA THR A 100 0.78 17.46 -9.31
C THR A 100 0.92 16.72 -10.64
N ARG A 101 1.20 15.41 -10.60
CA ARG A 101 1.35 14.60 -11.81
C ARG A 101 0.04 14.53 -12.61
N GLU A 102 -1.12 14.44 -11.96
CA GLU A 102 -2.40 14.45 -12.66
C GLU A 102 -2.71 15.80 -13.32
N VAL A 103 -2.35 16.92 -12.68
CA VAL A 103 -2.53 18.27 -13.25
C VAL A 103 -1.73 18.46 -14.53
N PHE A 104 -0.49 17.95 -14.59
CA PHE A 104 0.36 18.06 -15.79
C PHE A 104 0.00 17.06 -16.91
N LEU A 105 -0.72 15.98 -16.61
CA LEU A 105 -1.01 14.92 -17.59
C LEU A 105 -2.31 15.10 -18.38
N LYS A 106 -3.16 16.10 -18.09
CA LYS A 106 -4.48 16.19 -18.72
C LYS A 106 -4.75 17.49 -19.49
N ASN A 107 -5.07 17.33 -20.78
CA ASN A 107 -5.68 18.35 -21.63
C ASN A 107 -7.08 18.72 -21.10
N LYS A 108 -7.46 20.00 -21.25
CA LYS A 108 -8.60 20.70 -20.61
C LYS A 108 -9.99 20.02 -20.64
N SER A 109 -10.25 18.99 -21.45
CA SER A 109 -11.61 18.50 -21.72
C SER A 109 -12.10 17.33 -20.86
N ASP A 110 -11.35 16.88 -19.85
CA ASP A 110 -11.60 15.57 -19.22
C ASP A 110 -11.52 15.63 -17.68
N ILE A 111 -11.63 16.84 -17.10
CA ILE A 111 -11.50 17.15 -15.66
C ILE A 111 -12.57 16.44 -14.81
N ASP A 112 -13.80 16.30 -15.31
CA ASP A 112 -14.90 15.66 -14.57
C ASP A 112 -14.62 14.18 -14.28
N LYS A 113 -13.91 13.48 -15.18
CA LYS A 113 -13.49 12.09 -14.96
C LYS A 113 -12.29 11.96 -14.02
N VAL A 114 -11.56 13.04 -13.78
CA VAL A 114 -10.42 13.06 -12.82
C VAL A 114 -10.96 13.14 -11.41
N ILE A 115 -11.95 13.99 -11.14
CA ILE A 115 -12.56 14.14 -9.81
C ILE A 115 -13.09 12.79 -9.30
N PHE A 116 -13.80 12.04 -10.15
CA PHE A 116 -14.29 10.70 -9.80
C PHE A 116 -13.17 9.68 -9.57
N ARG A 117 -12.04 9.83 -10.26
CA ARG A 117 -10.88 8.93 -10.13
C ARG A 117 -10.05 9.25 -8.88
N LEU A 118 -9.95 10.54 -8.55
CA LEU A 118 -9.34 11.05 -7.33
C LEU A 118 -10.09 10.57 -6.10
N LEU A 119 -11.42 10.74 -6.08
CA LEU A 119 -12.27 10.23 -5.00
C LEU A 119 -12.14 8.71 -4.81
N ALA A 120 -11.99 7.96 -5.91
CA ALA A 120 -11.75 6.52 -5.85
C ALA A 120 -10.33 6.14 -5.38
N SER A 121 -9.35 7.03 -5.53
CA SER A 121 -7.95 6.79 -5.12
C SER A 121 -7.62 7.21 -3.69
N THR A 122 -8.41 8.10 -3.08
CA THR A 122 -8.22 8.58 -1.71
C THR A 122 -9.14 7.89 -0.68
N MET A 123 -10.10 7.08 -1.11
CA MET A 123 -10.98 6.28 -0.23
C MET A 123 -10.48 4.86 0.07
N VAL A 124 -9.22 4.54 -0.25
CA VAL A 124 -8.53 3.30 0.16
C VAL A 124 -7.43 3.65 1.14
#